data_AF-A0AA50E336-F1
#
_entry.id   AF-A0AA50E336-F1
#
_cell.length_a   1.000
_cell.length_b   1.000
_cell.length_c   1.000
_cell.angle_alpha   90.00
_cell.angle_beta   90.00
_cell.angle_gamma   90.00
#
_symmetry.space_group_name_H-M   'P 1'
#
loop_
_entity.id
_entity.type
_entity.pdbx_description
1 polymer ?
#
loop_
_entity_poly.entity_id
_entity_poly.type
_entity_poly.pdbx_seq_one_letter_code
_entity_poly.pdbx_strand_id
1 'polypeptide(L)'
;MQAVLENVFDLENQPLETQQIIDWYMNSTIEHEYAGSLKDTSTYWFDANDGFGGDDAIFVEGYQAIINYLAKDISIELNQIVESIDYSKEIPKVITNQGTYTADQVIITLPLGVLKSGQVQFIPELPSPKRKAIQALGMGILNKCYLRFPKVFWPKK
;
A
#
# COMPACT_ATOMS: atom_id res chain seq x y z
N MET A 1 -8.64 9.07 -13.95
CA MET A 1 -7.90 8.73 -15.19
C MET A 1 -8.77 8.03 -16.22
N GLN A 2 -9.62 7.08 -15.83
CA GLN A 2 -10.48 6.28 -16.73
C GLN A 2 -11.22 7.11 -17.79
N ALA A 3 -11.98 8.13 -17.41
CA ALA A 3 -12.76 8.94 -18.36
C ALA A 3 -11.90 9.65 -19.43
N VAL A 4 -10.65 9.97 -19.11
CA VAL A 4 -9.71 10.55 -20.09
C VAL A 4 -9.32 9.49 -21.11
N LEU A 5 -9.01 8.28 -20.67
CA LEU A 5 -8.64 7.16 -21.53
C LEU A 5 -9.81 6.72 -22.41
N GLU A 6 -11.01 6.59 -21.83
CA GLU A 6 -12.24 6.27 -22.57
C GLU A 6 -12.48 7.24 -23.73
N ASN A 7 -12.27 8.54 -23.50
CA ASN A 7 -12.42 9.57 -24.53
C ASN A 7 -11.29 9.51 -25.57
N VAL A 8 -10.03 9.42 -25.14
CA VAL A 8 -8.86 9.40 -26.04
C VAL A 8 -8.88 8.21 -27.00
N PHE A 9 -9.29 7.04 -26.51
CA PHE A 9 -9.35 5.83 -27.34
C PHE A 9 -10.71 5.62 -28.02
N ASP A 10 -11.69 6.49 -27.75
CA ASP A 10 -13.07 6.33 -28.21
C ASP A 10 -13.61 4.92 -27.92
N LEU A 11 -13.39 4.44 -26.69
CA LEU A 11 -13.48 3.02 -26.34
C LEU A 11 -14.84 2.41 -26.69
N GLU A 12 -15.93 3.13 -26.46
CA GLU A 12 -17.30 2.65 -26.70
C GLU A 12 -17.56 2.33 -28.19
N ASN A 13 -16.84 2.97 -29.10
CA ASN A 13 -17.00 2.80 -30.55
C ASN A 13 -15.98 1.82 -31.15
N GLN A 14 -15.02 1.32 -30.37
CA GLN A 14 -14.06 0.33 -30.84
C GLN A 14 -14.68 -1.07 -30.94
N PRO A 15 -14.16 -1.95 -31.83
CA PRO A 15 -14.51 -3.37 -31.80
C PRO A 15 -14.23 -4.00 -30.43
N LEU A 16 -15.04 -4.98 -30.02
CA LEU A 16 -14.93 -5.63 -28.71
C LEU A 16 -13.51 -6.18 -28.42
N GLU A 17 -12.87 -6.78 -29.42
CA GLU A 17 -11.50 -7.30 -29.28
C GLU A 17 -10.50 -6.19 -28.97
N THR A 18 -10.63 -5.03 -29.61
CA THR A 18 -9.81 -3.85 -29.35
C THR A 18 -10.05 -3.33 -27.93
N GLN A 19 -11.30 -3.26 -27.48
CA GLN A 19 -11.64 -2.85 -26.10
C GLN A 19 -10.95 -3.76 -25.08
N GLN A 20 -11.04 -5.08 -25.26
CA GLN A 20 -10.42 -6.06 -24.37
C GLN A 20 -8.89 -5.93 -24.30
N ILE A 21 -8.24 -5.66 -25.43
CA ILE A 21 -6.79 -5.44 -25.46
C ILE A 21 -6.42 -4.16 -24.72
N ILE A 22 -7.17 -3.07 -24.92
CA ILE A 22 -6.92 -1.81 -24.23
C ILE A 22 -7.15 -1.99 -22.72
N ASP A 23 -8.25 -2.61 -22.31
CA ASP A 23 -8.54 -2.90 -20.90
C ASP A 23 -7.43 -3.74 -20.26
N TRP A 24 -6.98 -4.81 -20.93
CA TRP A 24 -5.87 -5.63 -20.47
C TRP A 24 -4.59 -4.82 -20.32
N TYR A 25 -4.28 -3.95 -21.30
CA TYR A 25 -3.09 -3.11 -21.27
C TYR A 25 -3.13 -2.12 -20.11
N MET A 26 -4.25 -1.41 -19.93
CA MET A 26 -4.40 -0.42 -18.86
C MET A 26 -4.38 -1.08 -17.48
N ASN A 27 -5.03 -2.24 -17.34
CA ASN A 27 -4.98 -3.00 -16.10
C ASN A 27 -3.56 -3.46 -15.79
N SER A 28 -2.84 -4.03 -16.77
CA SER A 28 -1.51 -4.59 -16.57
C SER A 28 -0.42 -3.54 -16.37
N THR A 29 -0.58 -2.34 -16.92
CA THR A 29 0.46 -1.28 -16.87
C THR A 29 0.22 -0.22 -15.80
N ILE A 30 -1.04 -0.02 -15.38
CA ILE A 30 -1.40 1.02 -14.42
C ILE A 30 -2.02 0.39 -13.18
N GLU A 31 -3.17 -0.29 -13.30
CA GLU A 31 -3.89 -0.74 -12.10
C GLU A 31 -3.12 -1.79 -11.30
N HIS A 32 -2.45 -2.72 -11.99
CA HIS A 32 -1.61 -3.73 -11.37
C HIS A 32 -0.36 -3.12 -10.73
N GLU A 33 0.30 -2.18 -11.40
CA GLU A 33 1.56 -1.60 -10.91
C GLU A 33 1.37 -0.63 -9.75
N TYR A 34 0.29 0.15 -9.76
CA TYR A 34 0.00 1.11 -8.69
C TYR A 34 -1.01 0.58 -7.66
N ALA A 35 -1.49 -0.65 -7.83
CA ALA A 35 -2.54 -1.29 -7.01
C ALA A 35 -3.82 -0.43 -6.88
N GLY A 36 -4.09 0.46 -7.82
CA GLY A 36 -5.17 1.46 -7.74
C GLY A 36 -6.00 1.47 -9.01
N SER A 37 -7.32 1.65 -8.89
CA SER A 37 -8.18 1.69 -10.07
C SER A 37 -7.95 2.96 -10.89
N LEU A 38 -8.14 2.89 -12.21
CA LEU A 38 -8.14 4.05 -13.12
C LEU A 38 -9.19 5.10 -12.73
N LYS A 39 -10.23 4.71 -11.99
CA LYS A 39 -11.26 5.62 -11.46
C LYS A 39 -10.67 6.60 -10.46
N ASP A 40 -9.89 6.09 -9.52
CA ASP A 40 -9.40 6.84 -8.36
C ASP A 40 -7.98 7.37 -8.56
N THR A 41 -7.23 6.78 -9.49
CA THR A 41 -5.85 7.16 -9.78
C THR A 41 -5.78 8.54 -10.45
N SER A 42 -4.93 9.41 -9.88
CA SER A 42 -4.67 10.77 -10.37
C SER A 42 -4.12 10.73 -11.78
N THR A 43 -4.80 11.36 -12.75
CA THR A 43 -4.31 11.44 -14.13
C THR A 43 -2.98 12.18 -14.25
N TYR A 44 -2.69 13.13 -13.36
CA TYR A 44 -1.52 14.02 -13.46
C TYR A 44 -0.30 13.56 -12.69
N TRP A 45 -0.48 12.74 -11.64
CA TRP A 45 0.56 12.51 -10.64
C TRP A 45 0.82 11.03 -10.33
N PHE A 46 0.18 10.10 -11.03
CA PHE A 46 0.30 8.67 -10.71
C PHE A 46 1.72 8.12 -10.88
N ASP A 47 2.48 8.66 -11.84
CA ASP A 47 3.83 8.23 -12.20
C ASP A 47 4.91 9.26 -11.84
N ALA A 48 4.61 10.18 -10.90
CA ALA A 48 5.51 11.28 -10.55
C ALA A 48 6.77 10.86 -9.76
N ASN A 49 7.05 9.56 -9.62
CA ASN A 49 8.16 9.04 -8.85
C ASN A 49 9.31 8.60 -9.77
N ASP A 50 10.54 8.84 -9.33
CA ASP A 50 11.73 8.39 -10.07
C ASP A 50 11.90 6.87 -9.99
N GLY A 51 12.48 6.29 -11.04
CA GLY A 51 12.89 4.89 -11.10
C GLY A 51 14.35 4.68 -10.69
N PHE A 52 14.68 3.45 -10.30
CA PHE A 52 16.06 3.02 -10.16
C PHE A 52 16.57 2.46 -11.49
N GLY A 53 17.88 2.61 -11.77
CA GLY A 53 18.51 1.93 -12.90
C GLY A 53 18.83 0.47 -12.60
N GLY A 54 19.04 -0.33 -13.66
CA GLY A 54 19.32 -1.77 -13.57
C GLY A 54 18.08 -2.63 -13.78
N ASP A 55 18.28 -3.94 -13.76
CA ASP A 55 17.20 -4.92 -13.96
C ASP A 55 16.47 -5.23 -12.64
N ASP A 56 15.19 -5.58 -12.75
CA ASP A 56 14.41 -6.09 -11.63
C ASP A 56 14.93 -7.46 -11.18
N ALA A 57 15.03 -7.64 -9.86
CA ALA A 57 15.46 -8.89 -9.24
C ALA A 57 14.37 -9.50 -8.37
N ILE A 58 14.28 -10.83 -8.38
CA ILE A 58 13.41 -11.60 -7.49
C ILE A 58 14.25 -12.27 -6.41
N PHE A 59 13.86 -12.09 -5.16
CA PHE A 59 14.43 -12.83 -4.04
C PHE A 59 13.88 -14.26 -4.03
N VAL A 60 14.66 -15.20 -4.57
CA VAL A 60 14.27 -16.62 -4.72
C VAL A 60 13.91 -17.27 -3.38
N GLU A 61 14.57 -16.85 -2.30
CA GLU A 61 14.29 -17.32 -0.93
C GLU A 61 13.19 -16.51 -0.22
N GLY A 62 12.60 -15.53 -0.91
CA GLY A 62 11.56 -14.64 -0.39
C GLY A 62 12.09 -13.36 0.27
N TYR A 63 11.29 -12.30 0.23
CA TYR A 63 11.61 -10.99 0.80
C TYR A 63 11.74 -11.01 2.34
N GLN A 64 11.25 -12.06 3.01
CA GLN A 64 11.36 -12.22 4.47
C GLN A 64 12.82 -12.23 4.95
N ALA A 65 13.77 -12.63 4.09
CA ALA A 65 15.21 -12.58 4.41
C ALA A 65 15.67 -11.18 4.81
N ILE A 66 15.15 -10.13 4.16
CA ILE A 66 15.47 -8.73 4.46
C ILE A 66 14.94 -8.36 5.85
N ILE A 67 13.68 -8.68 6.13
CA ILE A 67 13.04 -8.36 7.40
C ILE A 67 13.73 -9.08 8.56
N ASN A 68 14.04 -10.37 8.40
CA ASN A 68 14.76 -11.15 9.40
C ASN A 68 16.15 -10.58 9.69
N TYR A 69 16.83 -10.05 8.67
CA TYR A 69 18.12 -9.41 8.85
C TYR A 69 17.99 -8.09 9.63
N LEU A 70 17.04 -7.23 9.26
CA LEU A 70 16.82 -5.93 9.91
C LEU A 70 16.30 -6.07 11.35
N ALA A 71 15.58 -7.15 11.66
CA ALA A 71 15.04 -7.40 12.99
C ALA A 71 16.10 -7.85 14.02
N LYS A 72 17.34 -8.13 13.59
CA LYS A 72 18.42 -8.53 14.51
C LYS A 72 18.71 -7.42 15.51
N ASP A 73 18.84 -7.82 16.77
CA ASP A 73 19.19 -6.93 17.88
C ASP A 73 18.18 -5.79 18.13
N ILE A 74 16.95 -5.92 17.63
CA ILE A 74 15.82 -5.03 17.91
C ILE A 74 14.82 -5.75 18.81
N SER A 75 14.40 -5.09 19.89
CA SER A 75 13.30 -5.58 20.73
C SER A 75 11.97 -5.41 20.00
N ILE A 76 11.31 -6.52 19.66
CA ILE A 76 10.03 -6.53 18.94
C ILE A 76 9.00 -7.26 19.77
N GLU A 77 7.96 -6.54 20.18
CA GLU A 77 6.83 -7.10 20.92
C GLU A 77 5.69 -7.41 19.94
N LEU A 78 5.47 -8.70 19.65
CA LEU A 78 4.38 -9.17 18.81
C LEU A 78 3.07 -9.28 19.59
N ASN A 79 1.94 -9.36 18.87
CA ASN A 79 0.58 -9.44 19.45
C ASN A 79 0.18 -8.23 20.33
N GLN A 80 0.87 -7.10 20.15
CA GLN A 80 0.57 -5.81 20.76
C GLN A 80 -0.27 -4.96 19.81
N ILE A 81 -1.59 -5.09 19.87
CA ILE A 81 -2.52 -4.29 19.07
C ILE A 81 -2.66 -2.93 19.74
N VAL A 82 -2.12 -1.88 19.11
CA VAL A 82 -2.27 -0.50 19.57
C VAL A 82 -3.72 -0.05 19.37
N GLU A 83 -4.35 0.42 20.44
CA GLU A 83 -5.73 0.91 20.45
C GLU A 83 -5.78 2.45 20.52
N SER A 84 -4.85 3.06 21.27
CA SER A 84 -4.75 4.51 21.34
C SER A 84 -3.34 5.02 21.65
N ILE A 85 -3.08 6.26 21.25
CA ILE A 85 -1.81 6.98 21.43
C ILE A 85 -2.14 8.34 22.07
N ASP A 86 -1.78 8.49 23.34
CA ASP A 86 -1.94 9.74 24.10
C ASP A 86 -0.61 10.49 24.16
N TYR A 87 -0.54 11.60 23.45
CA TYR A 87 0.57 12.54 23.41
C TYR A 87 0.17 13.93 23.94
N SER A 88 -0.87 13.99 24.79
CA SER A 88 -1.32 15.23 25.43
C SER A 88 -0.41 15.72 26.56
N LYS A 89 0.54 14.87 27.00
CA LYS A 89 1.52 15.12 28.05
C LYS A 89 2.93 15.05 27.49
N GLU A 90 3.90 15.50 28.30
CA GLU A 90 5.32 15.48 27.95
C GLU A 90 5.84 14.07 27.63
N ILE A 91 5.34 13.05 28.33
CA ILE A 91 5.63 11.65 28.07
C ILE A 91 4.42 10.99 27.39
N PRO A 92 4.51 10.68 26.08
CA PRO A 92 3.49 9.92 25.37
C PRO A 92 3.21 8.54 25.99
N LYS A 93 1.97 8.09 25.84
CA LYS A 93 1.49 6.74 26.19
C LYS A 93 0.94 6.04 24.97
N VAL A 94 1.39 4.82 24.73
CA VAL A 94 0.83 3.90 23.73
C VAL A 94 0.05 2.84 24.47
N ILE A 95 -1.25 2.81 24.28
CA ILE A 95 -2.16 1.88 24.93
C ILE A 95 -2.49 0.75 23.95
N THR A 96 -2.31 -0.47 24.41
CA THR A 96 -2.49 -1.70 23.64
C THR A 96 -3.43 -2.65 24.37
N ASN A 97 -3.86 -3.69 23.67
CA ASN A 97 -4.64 -4.79 24.25
C ASN A 97 -3.91 -5.57 25.37
N GLN A 98 -2.59 -5.42 25.56
CA GLN A 98 -1.85 -6.11 26.63
C GLN A 98 -1.32 -5.15 27.71
N GLY A 99 -1.44 -3.83 27.53
CA GLY A 99 -0.95 -2.86 28.50
C GLY A 99 -0.58 -1.51 27.90
N THR A 100 0.07 -0.69 28.73
CA THR A 100 0.49 0.66 28.36
C THR A 100 2.01 0.75 28.30
N TYR A 101 2.51 1.36 27.24
CA TYR A 101 3.92 1.69 27.06
C TYR A 101 4.11 3.20 27.14
N THR A 102 5.26 3.64 27.66
CA THR A 102 5.68 5.04 27.73
C THR A 102 7.04 5.19 27.09
N ALA A 103 7.26 6.29 26.37
CA ALA A 103 8.55 6.61 25.76
C ALA A 103 8.67 8.13 25.60
N ASP A 104 9.90 8.63 25.45
CA ASP A 104 10.14 10.06 25.19
C ASP A 104 9.61 10.48 23.82
N GLN A 105 9.57 9.55 22.85
CA GLN A 105 9.12 9.77 21.47
C GLN A 105 8.40 8.53 20.94
N VAL A 106 7.46 8.74 20.01
CA VAL A 106 6.72 7.66 19.33
C VAL A 106 6.83 7.83 17.83
N ILE A 107 7.31 6.79 17.14
CA ILE A 107 7.34 6.72 15.68
C ILE A 107 6.16 5.88 15.21
N ILE A 108 5.40 6.40 14.26
CA ILE A 108 4.16 5.78 13.79
C ILE A 108 4.34 5.32 12.36
N THR A 109 4.33 4.01 12.16
CA THR A 109 4.44 3.34 10.85
C THR A 109 3.17 2.57 10.51
N LEU A 110 2.03 2.99 11.05
CA LEU A 110 0.73 2.39 10.75
C LEU A 110 0.43 2.53 9.24
N PRO A 111 -0.07 1.47 8.58
CA PRO A 111 -0.51 1.58 7.19
C PRO A 111 -1.56 2.68 7.01
N LEU A 112 -1.54 3.36 5.86
CA LEU A 112 -2.51 4.44 5.57
C LEU A 112 -3.96 3.98 5.72
N GLY A 113 -4.29 2.74 5.32
CA GLY A 113 -5.62 2.16 5.51
C GLY A 113 -6.04 2.07 6.99
N VAL A 114 -5.12 1.76 7.90
CA VAL A 114 -5.38 1.75 9.36
C VAL A 114 -5.63 3.16 9.86
N LEU A 115 -4.81 4.13 9.44
CA LEU A 115 -5.02 5.54 9.80
C LEU A 115 -6.36 6.09 9.31
N LYS A 116 -6.82 5.68 8.11
CA LYS A 116 -8.14 6.04 7.57
C LYS A 116 -9.29 5.37 8.32
N SER A 117 -9.10 4.15 8.83
CA SER A 117 -10.14 3.39 9.53
C SER A 117 -10.57 4.00 10.86
N GLY A 118 -9.69 4.80 11.49
CA GLY A 118 -9.93 5.36 12.82
C GLY A 118 -9.87 4.35 13.97
N GLN A 119 -9.39 3.11 13.72
CA GLN A 119 -9.27 2.07 14.76
C GLN A 119 -8.25 2.42 15.85
N VAL A 120 -7.25 3.24 15.53
CA VAL A 120 -6.28 3.76 16.52
C VAL A 120 -6.64 5.18 16.87
N GLN A 121 -6.98 5.42 18.14
CA GLN A 121 -7.35 6.75 18.62
C GLN A 121 -6.10 7.58 18.94
N PHE A 122 -6.08 8.83 18.47
CA PHE A 122 -5.04 9.81 18.80
C PHE A 122 -5.58 10.80 19.83
N ILE A 123 -4.83 11.04 20.91
CA ILE A 123 -5.22 11.94 22.01
C ILE A 123 -4.09 12.94 22.28
N PRO A 124 -4.24 14.25 21.97
CA PRO A 124 -5.36 14.84 21.22
C PRO A 124 -5.43 14.30 19.78
N GLU A 125 -6.48 14.65 19.04
CA GLU A 125 -6.57 14.27 17.63
C GLU A 125 -5.37 14.79 16.81
N LEU A 126 -5.05 14.06 15.74
CA LEU A 126 -4.07 14.53 14.76
C LEU A 126 -4.47 15.91 14.20
N PRO A 127 -3.50 16.83 13.99
CA PRO A 127 -3.78 18.14 13.43
C PRO A 127 -4.55 18.07 12.10
N SER A 128 -5.43 19.05 11.88
CA SER A 128 -6.28 19.12 10.68
C SER A 128 -5.51 18.91 9.36
N PRO A 129 -4.32 19.51 9.13
CA PRO A 129 -3.55 19.25 7.91
C PRO A 129 -3.17 17.77 7.72
N LYS A 130 -2.80 17.08 8.81
CA LYS A 130 -2.45 15.66 8.76
C LYS A 130 -3.67 14.79 8.46
N ARG A 131 -4.81 15.06 9.09
CA ARG A 131 -6.07 14.35 8.82
C ARG A 131 -6.55 14.56 7.38
N LYS A 132 -6.46 15.78 6.87
CA LYS A 132 -6.78 16.08 5.46
C LYS A 132 -5.89 15.30 4.50
N ALA A 133 -4.58 15.25 4.76
CA ALA A 133 -3.66 14.46 3.93
C ALA A 133 -3.96 12.95 3.97
N ILE A 134 -4.22 12.40 5.16
CA ILE A 134 -4.63 10.99 5.32
C ILE A 134 -5.90 10.71 4.52
N GLN A 135 -6.87 11.63 4.51
CA GLN A 135 -8.11 11.44 3.75
C GLN A 135 -7.91 11.59 2.24
N ALA A 136 -7.07 12.52 1.79
CA ALA A 136 -6.85 12.78 0.37
C ALA A 136 -6.05 11.69 -0.35
N LEU A 137 -5.10 11.02 0.34
CA LEU A 137 -4.28 9.97 -0.27
C LEU A 137 -5.11 8.70 -0.52
N GLY A 138 -4.93 8.08 -1.70
CA GLY A 138 -5.49 6.77 -2.01
C GLY A 138 -4.70 5.64 -1.32
N MET A 139 -5.38 4.55 -0.97
CA MET A 139 -4.74 3.31 -0.52
C MET A 139 -5.19 2.17 -1.43
N GLY A 140 -4.26 1.70 -2.26
CA GLY A 140 -4.51 0.62 -3.22
C GLY A 140 -4.72 -0.75 -2.59
N ILE A 141 -5.22 -1.69 -3.39
CA ILE A 141 -5.41 -3.10 -3.02
C ILE A 141 -4.93 -3.97 -4.19
N LEU A 142 -4.01 -4.88 -3.89
CA LEU A 142 -3.57 -5.93 -4.80
C LEU A 142 -3.43 -7.24 -4.03
N ASN A 143 -3.93 -8.32 -4.60
CA ASN A 143 -3.85 -9.66 -4.04
C ASN A 143 -3.06 -10.59 -4.95
N LYS A 144 -2.42 -11.60 -4.36
CA LYS A 144 -1.69 -12.63 -5.10
C LYS A 144 -2.33 -14.00 -4.86
N CYS A 145 -2.57 -14.74 -5.93
CA CYS A 145 -2.99 -16.13 -5.86
C CYS A 145 -1.78 -17.04 -6.11
N TYR A 146 -1.38 -17.81 -5.11
CA TYR A 146 -0.24 -18.72 -5.22
C TYR A 146 -0.71 -20.12 -5.59
N LEU A 147 -0.25 -20.63 -6.74
CA LEU A 147 -0.59 -21.95 -7.23
C LEU A 147 0.65 -22.85 -7.20
N ARG A 148 0.63 -23.88 -6.36
CA ARG A 148 1.72 -24.87 -6.24
C ARG A 148 1.35 -26.14 -6.99
N PHE A 149 2.20 -26.54 -7.92
CA PHE A 149 2.03 -27.73 -8.74
C PHE A 149 3.14 -28.76 -8.48
N PRO A 150 2.87 -30.07 -8.65
CA PRO A 150 3.89 -31.11 -8.47
C PRO A 150 4.92 -31.16 -9.61
N LYS A 151 4.60 -30.57 -10.78
CA LYS A 151 5.49 -30.47 -11.94
C LYS A 151 5.21 -29.19 -12.72
N VAL A 152 6.22 -28.67 -13.41
CA VAL A 152 6.12 -27.55 -14.35
C VAL A 152 5.44 -28.05 -15.63
N PHE A 153 4.33 -27.42 -16.03
CA PHE A 153 3.62 -27.74 -17.27
C PHE A 153 3.43 -26.54 -18.19
N TRP A 154 3.75 -25.33 -17.72
CA TRP A 154 3.78 -24.12 -18.52
C TRP A 154 5.07 -24.05 -19.36
N PRO A 155 5.06 -23.29 -20.49
CA PRO A 155 6.26 -23.07 -21.30
C PRO A 155 7.42 -22.52 -20.45
N LYS A 156 8.63 -23.03 -20.69
CA LYS A 156 9.85 -22.41 -20.16
C LYS A 156 10.15 -21.17 -21.01
N LYS A 157 10.54 -20.08 -20.35
CA LYS A 157 11.10 -18.89 -21.03
C LYS A 157 12.39 -19.25 -21.74
#